data_AF-A0A7K0U7P9-F1
#
_entry.id   AF-A0A7K0U7P9-F1
#
_cell.length_a   1.000
_cell.length_b   1.000
_cell.length_c   1.000
_cell.angle_alpha   90.00
_cell.angle_beta   90.00
_cell.angle_gamma   90.00
#
_symmetry.space_group_name_H-M   'P 1'
#
loop_
_entity.id
_entity.type
_entity.pdbx_description
1 polymer ?
#
loop_
_entity_poly.entity_id
_entity_poly.type
_entity_poly.pdbx_seq_one_letter_code
_entity_poly.pdbx_strand_id
1 'polypeptide(L)'
;MAPRRESRERALGLCYESEVREVEPLGILEGLPTKPDEYALQLFEGVYENREAIDKYLTEFSQNWSLERMPVIDRCILRISAYELLFAQEVPTAVAISEAVDLA
;
A
#
# COMPACT_ATOMS: atom_id res chain seq x y z
N MET A 1 18.64 0.11 -8.97
CA MET A 1 17.25 0.55 -8.73
C MET A 1 16.39 -0.64 -9.06
N ALA A 2 15.64 -1.17 -8.09
CA ALA A 2 14.71 -2.26 -8.34
C ALA A 2 13.64 -1.80 -9.35
N PRO A 3 13.11 -2.68 -10.21
CA PRO A 3 11.94 -2.34 -11.01
C PRO A 3 10.80 -1.90 -10.09
N ARG A 4 10.04 -0.86 -10.47
CA ARG A 4 8.94 -0.32 -9.65
C ARG A 4 7.95 -1.39 -9.17
N ARG A 5 7.81 -2.49 -9.91
CA ARG A 5 7.02 -3.67 -9.53
C ARG A 5 7.55 -4.35 -8.26
N GLU A 6 8.85 -4.66 -8.21
CA GLU A 6 9.46 -5.32 -7.05
C GLU A 6 9.34 -4.44 -5.79
N SER A 7 9.46 -3.12 -5.96
CA SER A 7 9.22 -2.16 -4.88
C SER A 7 7.76 -2.20 -4.38
N ARG A 8 6.77 -2.36 -5.26
CA ARG A 8 5.36 -2.49 -4.87
C ARG A 8 5.10 -3.81 -4.13
N GLU A 9 5.65 -4.91 -4.62
CA GLU A 9 5.58 -6.22 -3.93
C GLU A 9 6.21 -6.12 -2.53
N ARG A 10 7.33 -5.42 -2.42
CA ARG A 10 7.99 -5.16 -1.14
C ARG A 10 7.11 -4.32 -0.22
N ALA A 11 6.52 -3.23 -0.71
CA ALA A 11 5.60 -2.39 0.06
C ALA A 11 4.35 -3.15 0.50
N LEU A 12 3.78 -4.01 -0.37
CA LEU A 12 2.65 -4.88 -0.04
C LEU A 12 2.97 -5.80 1.13
N GLY A 13 4.14 -6.44 1.12
CA GLY A 13 4.61 -7.27 2.24
C GLY A 13 4.71 -6.49 3.55
N LEU A 14 5.22 -5.25 3.51
CA LEU A 14 5.35 -4.39 4.69
C LEU A 14 3.98 -3.94 5.23
N CYS A 15 3.06 -3.52 4.35
CA CYS A 15 1.69 -3.17 4.71
C CYS A 15 0.96 -4.35 5.36
N TYR A 16 1.06 -5.53 4.76
CA TYR A 16 0.47 -6.75 5.29
C TYR A 16 1.04 -7.11 6.66
N GLU A 17 2.36 -7.08 6.80
CA GLU A 17 3.03 -7.41 8.06
C GLU A 17 2.66 -6.43 9.18
N SER A 18 2.65 -5.12 8.89
CA SER A 18 2.20 -4.07 9.81
C SER A 18 0.77 -4.32 10.28
N GLU A 19 -0.13 -4.67 9.37
CA GLU A 19 -1.55 -4.86 9.68
C GLU A 19 -1.81 -6.17 10.44
N VAL A 20 -1.16 -7.27 10.09
CA VAL A 20 -1.33 -8.56 10.77
C VAL A 20 -0.72 -8.56 12.16
N ARG A 21 0.42 -7.88 12.33
CA ARG A 21 1.11 -7.81 13.64
C ARG A 21 0.60 -6.67 14.51
N GLU A 22 -0.23 -5.78 13.96
CA GLU A 22 -0.67 -4.52 14.59
C GLU A 22 0.53 -3.68 15.07
N VAL A 23 1.56 -3.59 14.23
CA VAL A 23 2.80 -2.87 14.54
C VAL A 23 2.92 -1.63 13.65
N GLU A 24 3.29 -0.52 14.29
CA GLU A 24 3.56 0.76 13.65
C GLU A 24 4.69 0.67 12.60
N PRO A 25 4.67 1.49 11.53
CA PRO A 25 5.63 1.39 10.43
C PRO A 25 7.08 1.41 10.87
N LEU A 26 7.42 2.29 11.80
CA LEU A 26 8.77 2.41 12.33
C LEU A 26 9.23 1.09 12.98
N GLY A 27 8.35 0.44 13.74
CA GLY A 27 8.65 -0.85 14.38
C GLY A 27 8.85 -1.98 13.36
N ILE A 28 8.12 -1.96 12.24
CA ILE A 28 8.37 -2.89 11.12
C ILE A 28 9.74 -2.61 10.49
N LEU A 29 10.03 -1.36 10.16
CA LEU A 29 11.27 -0.96 9.49
C LEU A 29 12.53 -1.24 10.32
N GLU A 30 12.46 -1.02 11.64
CA GLU A 30 13.56 -1.33 12.57
C GLU A 30 13.83 -2.83 12.69
N GLY A 31 12.81 -3.67 12.47
CA GLY A 31 12.92 -5.12 12.50
C GLY A 31 13.51 -5.74 11.23
N LEU A 32 13.72 -4.95 10.16
CA LEU A 32 14.20 -5.48 8.89
C LEU A 32 15.72 -5.70 8.89
N PRO A 33 16.20 -6.84 8.36
CA PRO A 33 17.65 -7.07 8.21
C PRO A 33 18.28 -6.12 7.19
N THR A 34 17.49 -5.68 6.21
CA THR A 34 17.90 -4.77 5.14
C THR A 34 16.80 -3.77 4.88
N LYS A 35 17.17 -2.50 4.75
CA LYS A 35 16.24 -1.43 4.41
C LYS A 35 15.59 -1.70 3.04
N PRO A 36 14.28 -1.42 2.88
CA PRO A 36 13.63 -1.45 1.58
C PRO A 36 14.24 -0.38 0.66
N ASP A 37 14.02 -0.53 -0.65
CA ASP A 37 14.35 0.53 -1.59
C ASP A 37 13.47 1.76 -1.38
N GLU A 38 13.92 2.90 -1.89
CA GLU A 38 13.30 4.21 -1.67
C GLU A 38 11.82 4.26 -2.07
N TYR A 39 11.46 3.61 -3.18
CA TYR A 39 10.08 3.63 -3.65
C TYR A 39 9.17 2.72 -2.80
N ALA A 40 9.64 1.55 -2.40
CA ALA A 40 8.91 0.70 -1.46
C ALA A 40 8.70 1.40 -0.11
N LEU A 41 9.71 2.13 0.38
CA LEU A 41 9.62 2.91 1.61
C LEU A 41 8.59 4.04 1.46
N GLN A 42 8.67 4.81 0.37
CA GLN A 42 7.72 5.89 0.07
C GLN A 42 6.27 5.39 0.05
N LEU A 43 6.01 4.25 -0.61
CA LEU A 43 4.67 3.66 -0.65
C LEU A 43 4.21 3.24 0.74
N PHE A 44 5.06 2.56 1.52
CA PHE A 44 4.70 2.06 2.83
C PHE A 44 4.42 3.18 3.83
N GLU A 45 5.33 4.15 3.95
CA GLU A 45 5.17 5.31 4.83
C GLU A 45 4.00 6.18 4.37
N GLY A 46 3.91 6.46 3.06
CA GLY A 46 2.86 7.27 2.49
C GLY A 46 1.46 6.68 2.66
N VAL A 47 1.31 5.37 2.52
CA VAL A 47 0.04 4.66 2.82
C VAL A 47 -0.32 4.82 4.29
N TYR A 48 0.64 4.67 5.20
CA TYR A 48 0.38 4.80 6.62
C TYR A 48 -0.01 6.24 7.01
N GLU A 49 0.76 7.24 6.57
CA GLU A 49 0.52 8.66 6.87
C GLU A 49 -0.84 9.15 6.35
N ASN A 50 -1.30 8.61 5.21
CA ASN A 50 -2.54 9.02 4.56
C ASN A 50 -3.68 7.99 4.75
N ARG A 51 -3.51 7.03 5.67
CA ARG A 51 -4.42 5.88 5.81
C ARG A 51 -5.88 6.29 6.01
N GLU A 52 -6.14 7.27 6.86
CA GLU A 52 -7.51 7.74 7.12
C GLU A 52 -8.18 8.31 5.87
N ALA A 53 -7.45 9.12 5.09
CA ALA A 53 -7.96 9.69 3.85
C ALA A 53 -8.19 8.61 2.79
N ILE A 54 -7.23 7.69 2.65
CA ILE A 54 -7.32 6.55 1.73
C ILE A 54 -8.52 5.67 2.07
N ASP A 55 -8.65 5.24 3.33
CA ASP A 55 -9.72 4.36 3.79
C ASP A 55 -11.10 5.02 3.65
N LYS A 56 -11.19 6.35 3.82
CA LYS A 56 -12.41 7.10 3.55
C LYS A 56 -12.83 6.98 2.09
N TYR A 57 -11.92 7.22 1.15
CA TYR A 57 -12.22 7.07 -0.29
C TYR A 57 -12.55 5.63 -0.66
N LEU A 58 -11.78 4.66 -0.18
CA LEU A 58 -12.05 3.25 -0.45
C LEU A 58 -13.43 2.85 0.09
N THR A 59 -13.81 3.30 1.29
CA THR A 59 -15.13 3.02 1.87
C THR A 59 -16.25 3.66 1.06
N GLU A 60 -16.07 4.90 0.59
CA GLU A 60 -17.06 5.61 -0.23
C GLU A 60 -17.38 4.87 -1.54
N PHE A 61 -16.36 4.29 -2.18
CA PHE A 61 -16.52 3.58 -3.46
C PHE A 61 -16.79 2.07 -3.32
N SER A 62 -16.60 1.48 -2.14
CA SER A 62 -16.84 0.06 -1.90
C SER A 62 -18.32 -0.24 -1.65
N GLN A 63 -19.05 -0.54 -2.72
CA GLN A 63 -20.49 -0.85 -2.65
C GLN A 63 -20.73 -2.20 -1.96
N ASN A 64 -21.49 -2.19 -0.85
CA ASN A 64 -21.86 -3.39 -0.07
C ASN A 64 -20.68 -4.23 0.47
N TRP A 65 -19.45 -3.69 0.46
CA TRP A 65 -18.25 -4.39 0.93
C TRP A 65 -17.41 -3.50 1.84
N SER A 66 -17.55 -3.65 3.16
CA SER A 66 -16.71 -2.92 4.10
C SER A 66 -15.25 -3.36 3.99
N LEU A 67 -14.33 -2.41 4.18
CA LEU A 67 -12.88 -2.68 4.12
C LEU A 67 -12.45 -3.77 5.11
N GLU A 68 -13.06 -3.81 6.29
CA GLU A 68 -12.78 -4.82 7.33
C GLU A 68 -13.06 -6.26 6.88
N ARG A 69 -14.01 -6.45 5.95
CA ARG A 69 -14.35 -7.77 5.38
C ARG A 69 -13.49 -8.15 4.19
N MET A 70 -12.64 -7.25 3.71
CA MET A 70 -11.71 -7.58 2.62
C MET A 70 -10.56 -8.43 3.18
N PRO A 71 -10.04 -9.40 2.40
CA PRO A 71 -8.75 -10.01 2.70
C PRO A 71 -7.70 -8.91 2.94
N VAL A 72 -6.82 -9.14 3.93
CA VAL A 72 -5.81 -8.14 4.32
C VAL A 72 -4.95 -7.75 3.12
N ILE A 73 -4.54 -8.74 2.31
CA ILE A 73 -3.75 -8.52 1.09
C ILE A 73 -4.48 -7.58 0.12
N ASP A 74 -5.74 -7.87 -0.24
CA ASP A 74 -6.53 -7.04 -1.15
C ASP A 74 -6.67 -5.60 -0.63
N ARG A 75 -6.94 -5.46 0.68
CA ARG A 75 -7.03 -4.14 1.31
C ARG A 75 -5.69 -3.39 1.25
N CYS A 76 -4.56 -4.06 1.46
CA CYS A 76 -3.24 -3.46 1.31
C CYS A 76 -2.98 -3.03 -0.15
N ILE A 77 -3.32 -3.86 -1.13
CA ILE A 77 -3.18 -3.54 -2.57
C ILE A 77 -4.01 -2.30 -2.91
N LEU A 78 -5.27 -2.25 -2.47
CA LEU A 78 -6.15 -1.09 -2.67
C LEU A 78 -5.59 0.17 -2.02
N ARG A 79 -5.05 0.07 -0.80
CA ARG A 79 -4.44 1.21 -0.10
C ARG A 79 -3.21 1.74 -0.82
N ILE A 80 -2.32 0.86 -1.27
CA ILE A 80 -1.13 1.23 -2.05
C ILE A 80 -1.54 1.94 -3.34
N SER A 81 -2.48 1.35 -4.07
CA SER A 81 -2.94 1.89 -5.35
C SER A 81 -3.66 3.22 -5.18
N ALA A 82 -4.49 3.35 -4.15
CA ALA A 82 -5.14 4.62 -3.80
C ALA A 82 -4.13 5.69 -3.38
N TYR A 83 -3.08 5.33 -2.63
CA TYR A 83 -2.00 6.25 -2.32
C TYR A 83 -1.34 6.78 -3.60
N GLU A 84 -1.00 5.90 -4.53
CA GLU A 84 -0.40 6.30 -5.80
C GLU A 84 -1.32 7.24 -6.60
N LEU A 85 -2.62 6.92 -6.65
CA LEU A 85 -3.61 7.73 -7.39
C LEU A 85 -3.84 9.12 -6.77
N LEU A 86 -3.78 9.23 -5.45
CA LEU A 86 -4.13 10.45 -4.73
C LEU A 86 -2.93 11.36 -4.45
N PHE A 87 -1.75 10.77 -4.23
CA PHE A 87 -0.58 11.48 -3.69
C PHE A 87 0.67 11.37 -4.57
N ALA A 88 0.80 10.36 -5.43
CA ALA A 88 1.98 10.17 -6.29
C ALA A 88 1.71 10.64 -7.74
N GLN A 89 1.73 11.97 -7.96
CA GLN A 89 1.41 12.59 -9.25
C GLN A 89 2.33 12.16 -10.41
N GLU A 90 3.51 11.64 -10.09
CA GLU A 90 4.48 11.09 -11.05
C GLU A 90 4.10 9.70 -11.59
N VAL A 91 3.11 9.03 -11.00
CA VAL A 91 2.64 7.72 -11.43
C VAL A 91 1.40 7.90 -12.32
N PRO A 92 1.46 7.52 -13.61
CA PRO A 92 0.28 7.59 -14.47
C PRO A 92 -0.86 6.73 -13.92
N THR A 93 -2.08 7.28 -13.89
CA THR A 93 -3.28 6.59 -13.39
C THR A 93 -3.45 5.18 -13.96
N ALA A 94 -3.26 5.01 -15.28
CA ALA A 94 -3.38 3.72 -15.93
C ALA A 94 -2.34 2.69 -15.43
N VAL A 95 -1.14 3.16 -15.08
CA VAL A 95 -0.07 2.30 -14.53
C VAL A 95 -0.40 1.88 -13.10
N ALA A 96 -0.83 2.82 -12.24
CA ALA A 96 -1.23 2.50 -10.87
C ALA A 96 -2.36 1.46 -10.85
N ILE A 97 -3.38 1.62 -11.71
CA ILE A 97 -4.48 0.65 -11.82
C ILE A 97 -4.01 -0.70 -12.36
N SER A 98 -3.19 -0.70 -13.43
CA SER A 98 -2.68 -1.96 -14.00
C SER A 98 -1.85 -2.76 -13.00
N GLU A 99 -0.98 -2.08 -12.26
CA GLU A 99 -0.12 -2.73 -11.26
C GLU A 99 -0.93 -3.22 -10.06
N ALA A 100 -2.01 -2.51 -9.67
CA ALA A 100 -2.95 -2.99 -8.66
C ALA A 100 -3.60 -4.32 -9.04
N VAL A 101 -4.05 -4.42 -10.31
CA VAL A 101 -4.67 -5.64 -10.84
C VAL A 101 -3.67 -6.78 -10.91
N ASP A 102 -2.41 -6.50 -11.28
CA ASP A 102 -1.37 -7.53 -11.37
C ASP A 102 -0.92 -8.07 -10.00
N LEU A 103 -1.12 -7.32 -8.92
CA LEU A 103 -0.77 -7.74 -7.55
C LEU A 103 -1.86 -8.60 -6.88
N ALA A 104 -3.10 -8.57 -7.40
CA ALA A 104 -4.27 -9.25 -6.83
C ALA A 104 -4.44 -10.67 -7.42
#